data_AF-A0A090IDQ3-F1
#
_entry.id   AF-A0A090IDQ3-F1
#
_cell.length_a   1.000
_cell.length_b   1.000
_cell.length_c   1.000
_cell.angle_alpha   90.00
_cell.angle_beta   90.00
_cell.angle_gamma   90.00
#
_symmetry.space_group_name_H-M   'P 1'
#
loop_
_entity.id
_entity.type
_entity.pdbx_description
1 polymer ?
#
loop_
_entity_poly.entity_id
_entity_poly.type
_entity_poly.pdbx_seq_one_letter_code
_entity_poly.pdbx_strand_id
1 'polypeptide(L)'
;MILLQLSAGQGPLECSKAVGLAFRSIEKQCDIDKLKFDVIDITKTSKSGCYKSVLIQLGDNQSQAQAKAIAISWQGVMQWVCQSPYRPKHKRKNWFFSGKMFEVNEIQLDQAIKFQSCRASGAGGQHVNCTDSAIRATHIATGLSVRIESERSQHANKRLAKALLFQKIESKKLDDMTKQEKQRWQQHWDLERGNPVNTFHGPKFTL
;
A
#
# COMPACT_ATOMS: atom_id res chain seq x y z
N MET A 1 9.57 3.12 1.98
CA MET A 1 8.84 2.67 3.19
C MET A 1 8.54 1.17 3.16
N ILE A 2 8.43 0.56 4.35
CA ILE A 2 7.97 -0.83 4.53
C ILE A 2 6.61 -0.79 5.22
N LEU A 3 5.63 -1.46 4.63
CA LEU A 3 4.28 -1.58 5.17
C LEU A 3 4.02 -3.03 5.54
N LEU A 4 3.35 -3.24 6.68
CA LEU A 4 2.90 -4.55 7.12
C LEU A 4 1.39 -4.48 7.37
N GLN A 5 0.64 -5.33 6.68
CA GLN A 5 -0.79 -5.48 6.87
C GLN A 5 -1.08 -6.75 7.65
N LEU A 6 -1.72 -6.62 8.81
CA LEU A 6 -2.26 -7.74 9.58
C LEU A 6 -3.77 -7.87 9.33
N SER A 7 -4.26 -9.09 9.18
CA SER A 7 -5.66 -9.37 8.85
C SER A 7 -6.19 -10.58 9.60
N ALA A 8 -7.38 -10.43 10.20
CA ALA A 8 -8.10 -11.52 10.84
C ALA A 8 -8.89 -12.40 9.85
N GLY A 9 -8.91 -12.03 8.57
CA GLY A 9 -9.72 -12.72 7.56
C GLY A 9 -11.23 -12.62 7.84
N GLN A 10 -11.96 -13.65 7.40
CA GLN A 10 -13.34 -13.93 7.83
C GLN A 10 -13.42 -14.63 9.20
N GLY A 11 -12.35 -14.58 9.98
CA GLY A 11 -12.29 -15.23 11.29
C GLY A 11 -13.30 -14.63 12.28
N PRO A 12 -13.70 -15.41 13.30
CA PRO A 12 -14.52 -14.90 14.39
C PRO A 12 -13.71 -13.89 15.23
N LEU A 13 -14.37 -13.29 16.23
CA LEU A 13 -13.80 -12.21 17.04
C LEU A 13 -12.47 -12.58 17.74
N GLU A 14 -12.24 -13.86 18.01
CA GLU A 14 -10.97 -14.36 18.54
C GLU A 14 -9.79 -14.15 17.57
N CYS A 15 -10.00 -14.27 16.26
CA CYS A 15 -9.00 -13.93 15.25
C CYS A 15 -8.70 -12.43 15.25
N SER A 16 -9.74 -11.59 15.40
CA SER A 16 -9.55 -10.14 15.53
C SER A 16 -8.81 -9.75 16.81
N LYS A 17 -8.98 -10.54 17.88
CA LYS A 17 -8.18 -10.39 19.11
C LYS A 17 -6.73 -10.79 18.88
N ALA A 18 -6.46 -11.86 18.13
CA ALA A 18 -5.10 -12.27 17.76
C ALA A 18 -4.37 -11.15 17.01
N VAL A 19 -5.02 -10.50 16.04
CA VAL A 19 -4.46 -9.33 15.33
C VAL A 19 -4.15 -8.18 16.28
N GLY A 20 -5.03 -7.90 17.26
CA GLY A 20 -4.77 -6.87 18.27
C GLY A 20 -3.59 -7.20 19.20
N LEU A 21 -3.38 -8.47 19.52
CA LEU A 21 -2.22 -8.93 20.30
C LEU A 21 -0.94 -8.85 19.48
N ALA A 22 -0.97 -9.29 18.22
CA ALA A 22 0.13 -9.17 17.28
C ALA A 22 0.56 -7.72 17.08
N PHE A 23 -0.41 -6.81 16.85
CA PHE A 23 -0.16 -5.37 16.74
C PHE A 23 0.62 -4.81 17.94
N ARG A 24 0.16 -5.11 19.16
CA ARG A 24 0.85 -4.69 20.40
C ARG A 24 2.22 -5.32 20.57
N SER A 25 2.41 -6.55 20.10
CA SER A 25 3.70 -7.22 20.13
C SER A 25 4.70 -6.55 19.20
N ILE A 26 4.26 -6.15 18.00
CA ILE A 26 5.10 -5.44 17.03
C ILE A 26 5.42 -4.04 17.53
N GLU A 27 4.43 -3.32 18.06
CA GLU A 27 4.61 -1.99 18.67
C GLU A 27 5.71 -2.02 19.74
N LYS A 28 5.62 -2.98 20.69
CA LYS A 28 6.65 -3.19 21.71
C LYS A 28 8.03 -3.53 21.14
N GLN A 29 8.08 -4.37 20.11
CA GLN A 29 9.34 -4.73 19.46
C GLN A 29 9.98 -3.50 18.81
N CYS A 30 9.19 -2.68 18.12
CA CYS A 30 9.64 -1.43 17.52
C CYS A 30 10.12 -0.42 18.57
N ASP A 31 9.45 -0.32 19.72
CA ASP A 31 9.90 0.53 20.83
C ASP A 31 11.28 0.09 21.38
N ILE A 32 11.50 -1.20 21.54
CA ILE A 32 12.79 -1.78 21.99
C ILE A 32 13.89 -1.49 20.97
N ASP A 33 13.59 -1.71 19.70
CA ASP A 33 14.54 -1.53 18.60
C ASP A 33 14.70 -0.06 18.18
N LYS A 34 13.99 0.87 18.84
CA LYS A 34 13.91 2.31 18.52
C LYS A 34 13.56 2.58 17.06
N LEU A 35 12.69 1.74 16.50
CA LEU A 35 12.20 1.85 15.14
C LEU A 35 10.96 2.75 15.11
N LYS A 36 10.87 3.60 14.08
CA LYS A 36 9.66 4.37 13.83
C LYS A 36 8.49 3.44 13.54
N PHE A 37 7.37 3.70 14.17
CA PHE A 37 6.13 2.93 14.03
C PHE A 37 4.98 3.90 13.79
N ASP A 38 4.38 3.84 12.60
CA ASP A 38 3.24 4.69 12.24
C ASP A 38 2.06 3.81 11.84
N VAL A 39 0.87 4.11 12.37
CA VAL A 39 -0.36 3.41 11.99
C VAL A 39 -1.00 4.15 10.82
N ILE A 40 -1.14 3.48 9.68
CA ILE A 40 -1.77 4.06 8.48
C ILE A 40 -3.29 3.86 8.53
N ASP A 41 -3.73 2.64 8.84
CA ASP A 41 -5.15 2.31 8.83
C ASP A 41 -5.49 1.22 9.86
N ILE A 42 -6.68 1.32 10.45
CA ILE A 42 -7.21 0.34 11.41
C ILE A 42 -8.69 0.13 11.11
N THR A 43 -9.04 -1.10 10.74
CA THR A 43 -10.43 -1.54 10.74
C THR A 43 -10.76 -2.14 12.11
N LYS A 44 -11.45 -1.36 12.94
CA LYS A 44 -11.89 -1.78 14.28
C LYS A 44 -13.08 -2.75 14.20
N THR A 45 -13.21 -3.58 15.22
CA THR A 45 -14.42 -4.40 15.43
C THR A 45 -15.23 -3.89 16.61
N SER A 46 -16.38 -4.51 16.89
CA SER A 46 -17.29 -4.13 17.97
C SER A 46 -16.68 -4.19 19.38
N LYS A 47 -15.56 -4.91 19.59
CA LYS A 47 -14.87 -4.98 20.88
C LYS A 47 -13.53 -4.25 20.87
N SER A 48 -13.24 -3.58 21.99
CA SER A 48 -11.96 -2.90 22.20
C SER A 48 -10.77 -3.85 22.14
N GLY A 49 -9.68 -3.42 21.49
CA GLY A 49 -8.47 -4.21 21.29
C GLY A 49 -8.64 -5.42 20.37
N CYS A 50 -9.70 -5.44 19.55
CA CYS A 50 -9.91 -6.41 18.47
C CYS A 50 -9.93 -5.67 17.14
N TYR A 51 -9.02 -6.02 16.24
CA TYR A 51 -8.91 -5.39 14.94
C TYR A 51 -9.17 -6.42 13.85
N LYS A 52 -9.99 -6.03 12.88
CA LYS A 52 -10.28 -6.85 11.70
C LYS A 52 -9.09 -6.80 10.74
N SER A 53 -8.55 -5.62 10.52
CA SER A 53 -7.27 -5.41 9.84
C SER A 53 -6.53 -4.22 10.44
N VAL A 54 -5.21 -4.25 10.34
CA VAL A 54 -4.34 -3.14 10.70
C VAL A 54 -3.27 -3.01 9.64
N LEU A 55 -3.03 -1.79 9.17
CA LEU A 55 -1.92 -1.44 8.29
C LEU A 55 -0.97 -0.53 9.04
N ILE A 56 0.26 -1.00 9.21
CA ILE A 56 1.34 -0.26 9.87
C ILE A 56 2.48 0.00 8.91
N GLN A 57 3.13 1.14 9.10
CA GLN A 57 4.39 1.50 8.50
C GLN A 57 5.51 1.28 9.53
N LEU A 58 6.55 0.58 9.08
CA LEU A 58 7.71 0.23 9.89
C LEU A 58 8.96 0.95 9.37
N GLY A 59 9.66 1.60 10.29
CA GLY A 59 10.95 2.24 10.06
C GLY A 59 10.92 3.50 9.22
N ASP A 60 12.11 4.03 8.99
CA ASP A 60 12.43 5.14 8.11
C ASP A 60 13.45 4.69 7.04
N ASN A 61 13.98 5.62 6.26
CA ASN A 61 14.95 5.30 5.20
C ASN A 61 16.29 4.75 5.72
N GLN A 62 16.64 4.97 7.00
CA GLN A 62 17.90 4.49 7.57
C GLN A 62 17.77 3.10 8.21
N SER A 63 16.61 2.78 8.77
CA SER A 63 16.36 1.51 9.46
C SER A 63 15.58 0.49 8.62
N GLN A 64 15.63 0.62 7.30
CA GLN A 64 14.88 -0.23 6.36
C GLN A 64 15.20 -1.72 6.50
N ALA A 65 16.46 -2.09 6.77
CA ALA A 65 16.85 -3.50 6.93
C ALA A 65 16.21 -4.16 8.17
N GLN A 66 16.20 -3.45 9.31
CA GLN A 66 15.60 -3.95 10.55
C GLN A 66 14.06 -4.00 10.45
N ALA A 67 13.45 -2.94 9.90
CA ALA A 67 12.02 -2.92 9.62
C ALA A 67 11.59 -4.06 8.68
N LYS A 68 12.43 -4.40 7.69
CA LYS A 68 12.21 -5.54 6.78
C LYS A 68 12.30 -6.87 7.52
N ALA A 69 13.28 -7.04 8.40
CA ALA A 69 13.42 -8.27 9.19
C ALA A 69 12.19 -8.52 10.08
N ILE A 70 11.66 -7.47 10.74
CA ILE A 70 10.41 -7.56 11.51
C ILE A 70 9.25 -7.87 10.57
N ALA A 71 9.09 -7.15 9.45
CA ALA A 71 7.97 -7.40 8.55
C ALA A 71 7.98 -8.82 7.94
N ILE A 72 9.16 -9.38 7.66
CA ILE A 72 9.34 -10.75 7.18
C ILE A 72 8.95 -11.76 8.25
N SER A 73 9.32 -11.56 9.52
CA SER A 73 8.94 -12.48 10.60
C SER A 73 7.43 -12.52 10.82
N TRP A 74 6.74 -11.43 10.47
CA TRP A 74 5.28 -11.34 10.49
C TRP A 74 4.62 -11.60 9.13
N GLN A 75 5.33 -12.17 8.15
CA GLN A 75 4.76 -12.50 6.85
C GLN A 75 4.21 -13.93 6.83
N GLY A 76 2.99 -14.10 6.32
CA GLY A 76 2.34 -15.40 6.14
C GLY A 76 1.17 -15.64 7.09
N VAL A 77 0.75 -16.89 7.19
CA VAL A 77 -0.33 -17.32 8.09
C VAL A 77 0.23 -17.54 9.49
N MET A 78 -0.48 -17.10 10.50
CA MET A 78 -0.13 -17.26 11.91
C MET A 78 -1.26 -17.90 12.68
N GLN A 79 -0.89 -18.63 13.73
CA GLN A 79 -1.83 -19.33 14.59
C GLN A 79 -1.70 -18.81 16.03
N TRP A 80 -2.82 -18.48 16.66
CA TRP A 80 -2.91 -18.23 18.09
C TRP A 80 -3.71 -19.36 18.75
N VAL A 81 -3.06 -20.08 19.66
CA VAL A 81 -3.63 -21.20 20.42
C VAL A 81 -4.04 -20.69 21.80
N CYS A 82 -5.32 -20.40 21.97
CA CYS A 82 -5.89 -19.95 23.23
C CYS A 82 -7.35 -20.37 23.36
N GLN A 83 -7.81 -20.66 24.58
CA GLN A 83 -9.24 -20.82 24.82
C GLN A 83 -9.95 -19.50 24.54
N SER A 84 -11.12 -19.56 23.88
CA SER A 84 -11.83 -18.33 23.50
C SER A 84 -12.15 -17.48 24.73
N PRO A 85 -11.68 -16.21 24.78
CA PRO A 85 -12.05 -15.29 25.85
C PRO A 85 -13.50 -14.79 25.70
N TYR A 86 -14.12 -15.01 24.54
CA TYR A 86 -15.48 -14.53 24.22
C TYR A 86 -16.52 -15.63 24.31
N ARG A 87 -16.11 -16.89 24.17
CA ARG A 87 -16.97 -18.08 24.22
C ARG A 87 -16.33 -19.12 25.15
N PRO A 88 -16.45 -18.96 26.48
CA PRO A 88 -15.71 -19.77 27.45
C PRO A 88 -15.91 -21.28 27.33
N LYS A 89 -17.10 -21.73 26.92
CA LYS A 89 -17.46 -23.16 26.76
C LYS A 89 -17.10 -23.75 25.39
N HIS A 90 -16.52 -22.96 24.49
CA HIS A 90 -16.25 -23.40 23.12
C HIS A 90 -14.96 -24.24 23.04
N LYS A 91 -15.03 -25.40 22.39
CA LYS A 91 -13.91 -26.37 22.35
C LYS A 91 -12.72 -25.93 21.49
N ARG A 92 -12.95 -25.10 20.46
CA ARG A 92 -11.89 -24.64 19.55
C ARG A 92 -10.91 -23.71 20.27
N LYS A 93 -9.61 -23.95 20.04
CA LYS A 93 -8.51 -23.14 20.59
C LYS A 93 -7.61 -22.51 19.54
N ASN A 94 -7.74 -22.91 18.27
CA ASN A 94 -6.87 -22.44 17.18
C ASN A 94 -7.54 -21.30 16.41
N TRP A 95 -6.91 -20.13 16.45
CA TRP A 95 -7.34 -18.90 15.80
C TRP A 95 -6.28 -18.47 14.80
N PHE A 96 -6.65 -18.28 13.55
CA PHE A 96 -5.69 -17.94 12.49
C PHE A 96 -5.83 -16.47 12.08
N PHE A 97 -4.72 -15.85 11.74
CA PHE A 97 -4.64 -14.51 11.16
C PHE A 97 -3.46 -14.47 10.20
N SER A 98 -3.40 -13.49 9.31
CA SER A 98 -2.32 -13.37 8.34
C SER A 98 -1.61 -12.02 8.46
N GLY A 99 -0.34 -12.01 8.08
CA GLY A 99 0.45 -10.80 7.88
C GLY A 99 1.03 -10.76 6.48
N LYS A 100 1.03 -9.58 5.87
CA LYS A 100 1.56 -9.37 4.52
C LYS A 100 2.40 -8.11 4.47
N MET A 101 3.65 -8.27 4.05
CA MET A 101 4.58 -7.17 3.85
C MET A 101 4.41 -6.57 2.44
N PHE A 102 4.50 -5.25 2.35
CA PHE A 102 4.62 -4.50 1.11
C PHE A 102 5.82 -3.57 1.19
N GLU A 103 6.68 -3.62 0.18
CA GLU A 103 7.77 -2.66 0.02
C GLU A 103 7.30 -1.59 -0.95
N VAL A 104 7.22 -0.34 -0.49
CA VAL A 104 6.90 0.79 -1.35
C VAL A 104 8.18 1.61 -1.50
N ASN A 105 8.74 1.54 -2.70
CA ASN A 105 9.87 2.38 -3.09
C ASN A 105 9.37 3.79 -3.39
N GLU A 106 9.65 4.74 -2.51
CA GLU A 106 9.34 6.17 -2.69
C GLU A 106 10.16 6.81 -3.83
N ILE A 107 11.21 6.13 -4.32
CA ILE A 107 12.10 6.59 -5.39
C ILE A 107 11.38 6.73 -6.75
N GLN A 108 10.11 6.34 -6.86
CA GLN A 108 9.33 6.46 -8.09
C GLN A 108 8.52 7.76 -8.21
N LEU A 109 8.83 8.79 -7.42
CA LEU A 109 8.11 10.07 -7.46
C LEU A 109 8.85 11.24 -8.12
N ASP A 110 10.10 11.06 -8.54
CA ASP A 110 10.82 12.12 -9.26
C ASP A 110 11.54 11.52 -10.48
N GLN A 111 10.80 11.33 -11.58
CA GLN A 111 11.42 11.07 -12.88
C GLN A 111 11.03 12.16 -13.88
N ALA A 112 12.07 12.67 -14.54
CA ALA A 112 11.99 13.78 -15.49
C ALA A 112 10.89 13.58 -16.53
N ILE A 113 10.20 14.67 -16.87
CA ILE A 113 9.29 14.71 -18.02
C ILE A 113 10.15 14.93 -19.26
N LYS A 114 10.12 13.96 -20.19
CA LYS A 114 10.74 14.14 -21.50
C LYS A 114 9.77 14.90 -22.40
N PHE A 115 10.21 16.04 -22.93
CA PHE A 115 9.45 16.82 -23.90
C PHE A 115 10.00 16.56 -25.30
N GLN A 116 9.12 16.29 -26.25
CA GLN A 116 9.43 16.20 -27.68
C GLN A 116 8.56 17.21 -28.41
N SER A 117 9.18 18.08 -29.22
CA SER A 117 8.46 18.93 -30.17
C SER A 117 8.00 18.08 -31.36
N CYS A 118 6.80 18.35 -31.84
CA CYS A 118 6.20 17.69 -32.99
C CYS A 118 5.57 18.75 -33.90
N ARG A 119 5.36 18.39 -35.16
CA ARG A 119 4.53 19.20 -36.06
C ARG A 119 3.08 19.09 -35.64
N ALA A 120 2.40 20.23 -35.56
CA ALA A 120 0.95 20.26 -35.37
C ALA A 120 0.28 19.62 -36.59
N SER A 121 -0.69 18.74 -36.36
CA SER A 121 -1.44 18.09 -37.43
C SER A 121 -2.89 18.56 -37.40
N GLY A 122 -3.29 19.42 -38.35
CA GLY A 122 -4.65 19.94 -38.45
C GLY A 122 -4.90 20.68 -39.77
N ALA A 123 -6.16 21.00 -40.06
CA ALA A 123 -6.58 21.73 -41.27
C ALA A 123 -6.21 23.22 -41.22
N GLY A 124 -4.93 23.52 -41.01
CA GLY A 124 -4.39 24.88 -40.95
C GLY A 124 -3.58 25.24 -42.20
N GLY A 125 -3.44 26.54 -42.48
CA GLY A 125 -2.63 27.07 -43.58
C GLY A 125 -1.12 26.80 -43.43
N GLN A 126 -0.31 27.28 -44.38
CA GLN A 126 1.15 27.02 -44.45
C GLN A 126 1.89 27.27 -43.11
N HIS A 127 1.47 28.28 -42.33
CA HIS A 127 2.07 28.59 -41.03
C HIS A 127 1.80 27.53 -39.94
N VAL A 128 0.69 26.80 -39.99
CA VAL A 128 0.38 25.73 -39.01
C VAL A 128 1.17 24.46 -39.33
N ASN A 129 1.41 24.20 -40.61
CA ASN A 129 2.09 22.99 -41.09
C ASN A 129 3.63 23.07 -41.03
N CYS A 130 4.19 24.29 -40.92
CA CYS A 130 5.64 24.52 -40.89
C CYS A 130 6.23 24.75 -39.48
N THR A 131 5.42 25.05 -38.46
CA THR A 131 5.91 25.38 -37.11
C THR A 131 5.78 24.19 -36.15
N ASP A 132 6.89 23.78 -35.53
CA ASP A 132 6.98 22.73 -34.50
C ASP A 132 6.40 23.17 -33.15
N SER A 133 5.16 23.65 -33.15
CA SER A 133 4.46 24.18 -31.97
C SER A 133 3.87 23.09 -31.07
N ALA A 134 3.60 21.89 -31.59
CA ALA A 134 3.03 20.79 -30.81
C ALA A 134 4.06 20.17 -29.87
N ILE A 135 3.63 19.75 -28.68
CA ILE A 135 4.49 19.11 -27.69
C ILE A 135 3.89 17.78 -27.25
N ARG A 136 4.75 16.76 -27.23
CA ARG A 136 4.52 15.51 -26.51
C ARG A 136 5.32 15.51 -25.23
N ALA A 137 4.65 15.41 -24.09
CA ALA A 137 5.26 15.24 -22.78
C ALA A 137 5.09 13.78 -22.32
N THR A 138 6.18 13.13 -21.94
CA THR A 138 6.18 11.74 -21.47
C THR A 138 6.80 11.66 -20.08
N HIS A 139 6.08 11.08 -19.13
CA HIS A 139 6.60 10.78 -17.80
C HIS A 139 7.35 9.44 -17.85
N ILE A 140 8.67 9.49 -17.68
CA ILE A 140 9.57 8.34 -17.88
C ILE A 140 9.19 7.18 -16.95
N ALA A 141 8.87 7.45 -15.68
CA ALA A 141 8.56 6.39 -14.71
C ALA A 141 7.28 5.61 -15.02
N THR A 142 6.25 6.29 -15.54
CA THR A 142 4.93 5.67 -15.74
C THR A 142 4.65 5.28 -17.19
N GLY A 143 5.49 5.73 -18.13
CA GLY A 143 5.24 5.62 -19.57
C GLY A 143 4.06 6.44 -20.08
N LEU A 144 3.35 7.18 -19.22
CA LEU A 144 2.23 8.02 -19.60
C LEU A 144 2.73 9.18 -20.47
N SER A 145 2.05 9.39 -21.58
CA SER A 145 2.30 10.53 -22.46
C SER A 145 1.02 11.32 -22.74
N VAL A 146 1.21 12.61 -22.98
CA VAL A 146 0.18 13.56 -23.38
C VAL A 146 0.73 14.38 -24.55
N ARG A 147 -0.09 14.58 -25.59
CA ARG A 147 0.21 15.44 -26.74
C ARG A 147 -0.71 16.65 -26.72
N ILE A 148 -0.16 17.85 -26.88
CA ILE A 148 -0.89 19.11 -26.96
C ILE A 148 -0.44 19.90 -28.17
N GLU A 149 -1.41 20.40 -28.92
CA GLU A 149 -1.23 21.26 -30.10
C GLU A 149 -2.28 22.39 -30.16
N SER A 150 -2.93 22.69 -29.04
CA SER A 150 -4.04 23.65 -28.97
C SER A 150 -3.59 25.11 -29.09
N GLU A 151 -2.39 25.45 -28.62
CA GLU A 151 -1.85 26.81 -28.66
C GLU A 151 -0.87 27.02 -29.80
N ARG A 152 -0.76 28.26 -30.28
CA ARG A 152 0.18 28.64 -31.34
C ARG A 152 1.63 28.65 -30.87
N SER A 153 1.88 28.79 -29.56
CA SER A 153 3.23 28.84 -28.99
C SER A 153 3.63 27.54 -28.31
N GLN A 154 4.86 27.10 -28.59
CA GLN A 154 5.47 25.93 -27.98
C GLN A 154 5.51 26.03 -26.45
N HIS A 155 5.84 27.21 -25.90
CA HIS A 155 5.95 27.40 -24.45
C HIS A 155 4.60 27.24 -23.73
N ALA A 156 3.51 27.76 -24.32
CA ALA A 156 2.17 27.57 -23.79
C ALA A 156 1.73 26.09 -23.83
N ASN A 157 1.99 25.40 -24.95
CA ASN A 157 1.74 23.96 -25.07
C ASN A 157 2.55 23.15 -24.04
N LYS A 158 3.76 23.58 -23.67
CA LYS A 158 4.62 22.88 -22.69
C LYS A 158 4.03 22.94 -21.28
N ARG A 159 3.54 24.13 -20.89
CA ARG A 159 2.90 24.36 -19.60
C ARG A 159 1.61 23.55 -19.47
N LEU A 160 0.77 23.57 -20.50
CA LEU A 160 -0.45 22.76 -20.55
C LEU A 160 -0.14 21.26 -20.50
N ALA A 161 0.90 20.82 -21.21
CA ALA A 161 1.29 19.40 -21.25
C ALA A 161 1.73 18.91 -19.88
N LYS A 162 2.42 19.75 -19.11
CA LYS A 162 2.79 19.43 -17.73
C LYS A 162 1.57 19.31 -16.82
N ALA A 163 0.62 20.25 -16.90
CA ALA A 163 -0.60 20.24 -16.07
C ALA A 163 -1.48 19.00 -16.34
N LEU A 164 -1.74 18.68 -17.61
CA LEU A 164 -2.54 17.51 -17.97
C LEU A 164 -1.83 16.19 -17.64
N LEU A 165 -0.51 16.13 -17.83
CA LEU A 165 0.27 14.95 -17.46
C LEU A 165 0.23 14.72 -15.94
N PHE A 166 0.32 15.78 -15.14
CA PHE A 166 0.20 15.70 -13.68
C PHE A 166 -1.20 15.21 -13.25
N GLN A 167 -2.27 15.79 -13.79
CA GLN A 167 -3.64 15.34 -13.51
C GLN A 167 -3.86 13.86 -13.89
N LYS A 168 -3.29 13.41 -15.01
CA LYS A 168 -3.36 12.02 -15.46
C LYS A 168 -2.56 11.07 -14.56
N ILE A 169 -1.43 11.52 -14.03
CA ILE A 169 -0.65 10.78 -13.02
C ILE A 169 -1.44 10.68 -11.71
N GLU A 170 -2.05 11.76 -11.24
CA GLU A 170 -2.86 11.74 -10.02
C GLU A 170 -4.09 10.85 -10.15
N SER A 171 -4.82 10.94 -11.27
CA SER A 171 -5.95 10.05 -11.55
C SER A 171 -5.52 8.59 -11.58
N LYS A 172 -4.38 8.28 -12.22
CA LYS A 172 -3.85 6.91 -12.24
C LYS A 172 -3.41 6.44 -10.85
N LYS A 173 -2.80 7.31 -10.04
CA LYS A 173 -2.49 7.00 -8.64
C LYS A 173 -3.76 6.71 -7.86
N LEU A 174 -4.82 7.48 -8.04
CA LEU A 174 -6.10 7.24 -7.38
C LEU A 174 -6.74 5.92 -7.83
N ASP A 175 -6.69 5.61 -9.12
CA ASP A 175 -7.18 4.33 -9.66
C ASP A 175 -6.35 3.15 -9.14
N ASP A 176 -5.04 3.30 -9.07
CA ASP A 176 -4.12 2.28 -8.55
C ASP A 176 -4.29 2.14 -7.03
N MET A 177 -4.53 3.23 -6.29
CA MET A 177 -4.92 3.19 -4.88
C MET A 177 -6.25 2.47 -4.72
N THR A 178 -7.27 2.77 -5.51
CA THR A 178 -8.57 2.11 -5.45
C THR A 178 -8.48 0.63 -5.80
N LYS A 179 -7.62 0.27 -6.77
CA LYS A 179 -7.31 -1.12 -7.10
C LYS A 179 -6.56 -1.79 -5.97
N GLN A 180 -5.55 -1.14 -5.39
CA GLN A 180 -4.82 -1.65 -4.24
C GLN A 180 -5.75 -1.80 -3.05
N GLU A 181 -6.66 -0.88 -2.78
CA GLU A 181 -7.68 -0.96 -1.73
C GLU A 181 -8.65 -2.10 -2.01
N LYS A 182 -9.11 -2.27 -3.26
CA LYS A 182 -9.93 -3.44 -3.66
C LYS A 182 -9.17 -4.75 -3.53
N GLN A 183 -7.88 -4.75 -3.85
CA GLN A 183 -7.04 -5.93 -3.77
C GLN A 183 -6.65 -6.23 -2.32
N ARG A 184 -6.43 -5.21 -1.49
CA ARG A 184 -6.30 -5.29 -0.03
C ARG A 184 -7.60 -5.76 0.60
N TRP A 185 -8.75 -5.32 0.10
CA TRP A 185 -10.06 -5.80 0.52
C TRP A 185 -10.25 -7.27 0.13
N GLN A 186 -9.95 -7.68 -1.10
CA GLN A 186 -10.00 -9.10 -1.50
C GLN A 186 -9.02 -9.96 -0.69
N GLN A 187 -7.80 -9.48 -0.46
CA GLN A 187 -6.79 -10.15 0.39
C GLN A 187 -7.21 -10.17 1.86
N HIS A 188 -8.04 -9.24 2.30
CA HIS A 188 -8.65 -9.27 3.62
C HIS A 188 -9.66 -10.43 3.76
N TRP A 189 -10.22 -10.94 2.66
CA TRP A 189 -11.13 -12.09 2.68
C TRP A 189 -10.44 -13.44 2.55
N ASP A 190 -9.25 -13.48 1.96
CA ASP A 190 -8.54 -14.72 1.65
C ASP A 190 -7.55 -15.07 2.76
N LEU A 191 -7.92 -16.08 3.55
CA LEU A 191 -7.07 -16.63 4.62
C LEU A 191 -7.00 -18.14 4.43
N GLU A 192 -5.89 -18.62 3.89
CA GLU A 192 -5.60 -20.05 3.85
C GLU A 192 -5.43 -20.57 5.28
N ARG A 193 -6.25 -21.57 5.64
CA ARG A 193 -6.23 -22.19 6.96
C ARG A 193 -5.28 -23.37 6.92
N GLY A 194 -4.08 -23.22 7.47
CA GLY A 194 -3.07 -24.28 7.55
C GLY A 194 -1.65 -23.74 7.49
N ASN A 195 -0.66 -24.59 7.81
CA ASN A 195 0.78 -24.29 7.75
C ASN A 195 1.18 -22.92 8.35
N PRO A 196 0.91 -22.66 9.64
CA PRO A 196 1.26 -21.39 10.25
C PRO A 196 2.79 -21.23 10.32
N VAL A 197 3.27 -20.07 9.89
CA VAL A 197 4.68 -19.68 9.98
C VAL A 197 5.08 -19.55 11.45
N ASN A 198 4.22 -18.92 12.26
CA ASN A 198 4.40 -18.77 13.70
C ASN A 198 3.15 -19.23 14.46
N THR A 199 3.36 -19.90 15.59
CA THR A 199 2.30 -20.35 16.49
C THR A 199 2.48 -19.74 17.87
N PHE A 200 1.53 -18.92 18.29
CA PHE A 200 1.52 -18.25 19.59
C PHE A 200 0.63 -19.00 20.57
N HIS A 201 1.01 -19.01 21.85
CA HIS A 201 0.32 -19.75 22.89
C HIS A 201 -0.20 -18.86 24.03
N GLY A 202 -1.37 -19.25 24.55
CA GLY A 202 -1.92 -18.71 25.80
C GLY A 202 -2.40 -17.26 25.70
N PRO A 203 -2.90 -16.72 26.83
CA PRO A 203 -3.44 -15.36 26.88
C PRO A 203 -2.36 -14.27 26.79
N LYS A 204 -1.10 -14.62 27.10
CA LYS A 204 0.05 -13.71 27.05
C LYS A 204 0.62 -13.53 25.63
N PHE A 205 0.15 -14.31 24.66
CA PHE A 205 0.60 -14.23 23.27
C PHE A 205 2.11 -14.42 23.11
N THR A 206 2.62 -15.50 23.70
CA THR A 206 4.04 -15.87 23.60
C THR A 206 4.24 -16.73 22.36
N LEU A 207 5.29 -16.45 21.58
CA LEU A 207 5.72 -17.27 20.45
C LEU A 207 6.22 -18.64 20.93
#